data_AF-W2CT53-F1
#
_entry.id   AF-W2CT53-F1
#
_cell.length_a   1.000
_cell.length_b   1.000
_cell.length_c   1.000
_cell.angle_alpha   90.00
_cell.angle_beta   90.00
_cell.angle_gamma   90.00
#
_symmetry.space_group_name_H-M   'P 1'
#
loop_
_entity.id
_entity.type
_entity.pdbx_description
1 polymer ?
#
loop_
_entity_poly.entity_id
_entity_poly.type
_entity_poly.pdbx_seq_one_letter_code
_entity_poly.pdbx_strand_id
1 'polypeptide(L)'
;MPPDTLRVAFVGDVMLDRGVRQSIERQGVDALFAPEIDSLFRRCGRVVANLECPATGIRRPVHKRFIFRAEPEWLAGLRRHGVTHLNLANNHTMDQGREGLRDTRQQVLRH
;
A
#
# COMPACT_ATOMS: atom_id res chain seq x y z
N MET A 1 15.15 -29.15 1.90
CA MET A 1 14.74 -28.38 3.09
C MET A 1 14.41 -26.95 2.65
N PRO A 2 13.47 -26.25 3.30
CA PRO A 2 13.37 -24.81 3.08
C PRO A 2 14.73 -24.17 3.39
N PRO A 3 15.12 -23.07 2.73
CA PRO A 3 16.36 -22.39 3.05
C PRO A 3 16.33 -21.91 4.51
N ASP A 4 17.43 -22.10 5.25
CA ASP A 4 17.58 -21.66 6.65
C ASP A 4 17.65 -20.12 6.81
N THR A 5 17.62 -19.39 5.69
CA THR A 5 17.73 -17.93 5.65
C THR A 5 16.41 -17.31 5.19
N LEU A 6 15.82 -16.46 6.04
CA LEU A 6 14.69 -15.60 5.67
C LEU A 6 15.21 -14.24 5.15
N ARG A 7 14.88 -13.91 3.89
CA ARG A 7 15.12 -12.58 3.33
C ARG A 7 13.90 -11.70 3.50
N VAL A 8 14.08 -10.54 4.12
CA VAL A 8 13.04 -9.52 4.33
C VAL A 8 13.46 -8.23 3.62
N ALA A 9 12.59 -7.69 2.78
CA ALA A 9 12.73 -6.35 2.22
C ALA A 9 11.82 -5.38 2.98
N PHE A 10 12.37 -4.24 3.39
CA PHE A 10 11.61 -3.09 3.85
C PHE A 10 11.70 -2.00 2.79
N VAL A 11 10.55 -1.52 2.34
CA VAL A 11 10.46 -0.38 1.44
C VAL A 11 9.84 0.80 2.17
N GLY A 12 10.06 2.00 1.62
CA GLY A 12 9.55 3.23 2.20
C GLY A 12 8.05 3.42 1.97
N ASP A 13 7.67 4.69 1.94
CA ASP A 13 6.28 5.11 1.84
C ASP A 13 5.68 4.79 0.47
N VAL A 14 4.57 4.07 0.50
CA VAL A 14 3.71 3.82 -0.66
C VAL A 14 2.55 4.80 -0.59
N MET A 15 2.69 5.90 -1.30
CA MET A 15 1.66 6.90 -1.51
C MET A 15 0.89 6.58 -2.80
N LEU A 16 -0.35 6.11 -2.69
CA LEU A 16 -1.18 5.79 -3.86
C LEU A 16 -2.08 6.95 -4.30
N ASP A 17 -1.91 8.14 -3.74
CA ASP A 17 -2.68 9.32 -4.10
C ASP A 17 -1.88 10.31 -4.96
N ARG A 18 -2.41 11.51 -5.22
CA ARG A 18 -1.73 12.59 -5.95
C ARG A 18 -1.31 12.16 -7.37
N GLY A 19 -0.04 12.36 -7.75
CA GLY A 19 0.47 11.98 -9.07
C GLY A 19 0.44 10.47 -9.30
N VAL A 20 0.59 9.68 -8.25
CA VAL A 20 0.51 8.21 -8.34
C VAL A 20 -0.92 7.78 -8.69
N ARG A 21 -1.94 8.38 -8.05
CA ARG A 21 -3.35 8.19 -8.45
C ARG A 21 -3.56 8.46 -9.94
N GLN A 22 -3.04 9.57 -10.46
CA GLN A 22 -3.19 9.90 -11.88
C GLN A 22 -2.52 8.84 -12.79
N SER A 23 -1.42 8.24 -12.35
CA SER A 23 -0.77 7.14 -13.07
C SER A 23 -1.63 5.87 -13.02
N ILE A 24 -2.14 5.49 -11.84
CA ILE A 24 -3.00 4.32 -11.66
C ILE A 24 -4.28 4.47 -12.50
N GLU A 25 -4.92 5.63 -12.48
CA GLU A 25 -6.15 5.90 -13.23
C GLU A 25 -5.95 5.82 -14.76
N ARG A 26 -4.73 6.07 -15.24
CA ARG A 26 -4.40 6.02 -16.68
C ARG A 26 -3.91 4.65 -17.14
N GLN A 27 -3.13 3.96 -16.31
CA GLN A 27 -2.34 2.79 -16.73
C GLN A 27 -2.62 1.53 -15.90
N GLY A 28 -3.42 1.65 -14.85
CA GLY A 28 -3.64 0.59 -13.87
C GLY A 28 -2.55 0.56 -12.78
N VAL A 29 -2.87 -0.08 -11.66
CA VAL A 29 -1.95 -0.16 -10.50
C VAL A 29 -0.70 -0.97 -10.79
N ASP A 30 -0.78 -1.94 -11.70
CA ASP A 30 0.33 -2.81 -12.05
C ASP A 30 1.45 -2.04 -12.79
N ALA A 31 1.12 -0.92 -13.45
CA ALA A 31 2.09 -0.07 -14.13
C ALA A 31 3.03 0.68 -13.18
N LEU A 32 2.76 0.67 -11.87
CA LEU A 32 3.65 1.25 -10.86
C LEU A 32 4.94 0.42 -10.66
N PHE A 33 4.97 -0.82 -11.12
CA PHE A 33 6.04 -1.75 -10.85
C PHE A 33 6.85 -2.07 -12.10
N ALA A 34 8.15 -1.80 -12.02
CA ALA A 34 9.10 -2.22 -13.04
C ALA A 34 9.47 -3.72 -12.86
N PRO A 35 9.79 -4.46 -13.94
CA PRO A 35 10.15 -5.88 -13.85
C PRO A 35 11.29 -6.20 -12.87
N GLU A 36 12.22 -5.26 -12.67
CA GLU A 36 13.35 -5.37 -11.75
C GLU A 36 12.89 -5.37 -10.29
N ILE A 37 11.85 -4.59 -9.95
CA ILE A 37 11.25 -4.55 -8.61
C ILE A 37 10.56 -5.88 -8.32
N ASP A 38 9.79 -6.40 -9.29
CA ASP A 38 9.16 -7.71 -9.15
C ASP A 38 10.20 -8.82 -8.97
N SER A 39 11.30 -8.76 -9.74
CA SER A 39 12.42 -9.69 -9.63
C SER A 39 13.07 -9.62 -8.24
N LEU A 40 13.22 -8.42 -7.68
CA LEU A 40 13.73 -8.22 -6.33
C LEU A 40 12.80 -8.80 -5.27
N PHE A 41 11.51 -8.46 -5.31
CA PHE A 41 10.52 -8.90 -4.32
C PHE A 41 10.33 -10.43 -4.34
N ARG A 42 10.36 -11.07 -5.52
CA ARG A 42 10.31 -12.55 -5.62
C ARG A 42 11.46 -13.27 -4.92
N ARG A 43 12.60 -12.61 -4.68
CA ARG A 43 13.74 -13.20 -3.95
C ARG A 43 13.62 -13.02 -2.43
N CYS A 44 12.59 -12.34 -1.95
CA CYS A 44 12.34 -12.08 -0.54
C CYS A 44 11.19 -12.96 -0.04
N GLY A 45 11.37 -13.57 1.14
CA GLY A 45 10.27 -14.29 1.80
C GLY A 45 9.23 -13.34 2.38
N ARG A 46 9.62 -12.09 2.68
CA ARG A 46 8.74 -11.01 3.15
C ARG A 46 9.14 -9.69 2.51
N VAL A 47 8.14 -8.92 2.10
CA VAL A 47 8.26 -7.53 1.64
C VAL A 47 7.29 -6.69 2.45
N VAL A 48 7.80 -5.71 3.18
CA VAL A 48 7.07 -4.84 4.08
C VAL A 48 7.13 -3.42 3.53
N ALA A 49 5.97 -2.77 3.33
CA ALA A 49 5.89 -1.38 2.90
C ALA A 49 5.12 -0.52 3.91
N ASN A 50 5.43 0.77 4.01
CA ASN A 50 4.60 1.72 4.76
C ASN A 50 3.48 2.25 3.87
N LEU A 51 2.21 1.93 4.16
CA LEU A 51 1.09 2.47 3.39
C LEU A 51 0.75 3.86 3.90
N GLU A 52 1.23 4.88 3.19
CA GLU A 52 1.20 6.28 3.65
C GLU A 52 -0.15 6.97 3.44
N CYS A 53 -1.16 6.27 2.95
CA CYS A 53 -2.51 6.82 2.81
C CYS A 53 -3.57 5.76 3.10
N PRO A 54 -4.72 6.12 3.68
CA PRO A 54 -5.77 5.16 3.94
C PRO A 54 -6.35 4.64 2.62
N ALA A 55 -6.34 3.32 2.45
CA ALA A 55 -7.03 2.64 1.36
C ALA A 55 -8.43 2.27 1.85
N THR A 56 -9.42 3.09 1.49
CA THR A 56 -10.80 2.97 2.03
C THR A 56 -11.78 3.62 1.07
N GLY A 57 -13.00 3.06 0.97
CA GLY A 57 -14.12 3.73 0.29
C GLY A 57 -14.73 4.87 1.10
N ILE A 58 -14.41 4.96 2.40
CA ILE A 58 -14.92 5.99 3.31
C ILE A 58 -14.30 7.35 2.96
N ARG A 59 -15.15 8.36 2.81
CA ARG A 59 -14.77 9.75 2.52
C ARG A 59 -15.21 10.65 3.68
N ARG A 60 -14.41 10.70 4.73
CA ARG A 60 -14.64 11.49 5.95
C ARG A 60 -13.34 12.18 6.37
N PRO A 61 -12.87 13.14 5.57
CA PRO A 61 -11.56 13.74 5.77
C PRO A 61 -11.49 14.49 7.10
N VAL A 62 -10.39 14.35 7.83
CA VAL A 62 -10.13 15.18 9.02
C VAL A 62 -9.76 16.60 8.60
N HIS A 63 -9.88 17.56 9.52
CA HIS A 63 -9.48 18.93 9.24
C HIS A 63 -7.95 19.10 9.36
N LYS A 64 -7.23 18.95 8.24
CA LYS A 64 -5.79 19.23 8.15
C LYS A 64 -5.39 19.63 6.72
N ARG A 65 -4.18 20.20 6.58
CA ARG A 65 -3.67 20.75 5.31
C ARG A 65 -3.55 19.73 4.18
N PHE A 66 -3.09 18.52 4.47
CA PHE A 66 -2.85 17.48 3.48
C PHE A 66 -3.61 16.22 3.86
N ILE A 67 -4.58 15.85 3.02
CA ILE A 67 -5.43 14.68 3.17
C ILE A 67 -5.21 13.78 1.96
N PHE A 68 -5.05 12.49 2.21
CA PHE A 68 -4.90 11.46 1.17
C PHE A 68 -5.95 10.35 1.32
N ARG A 69 -6.19 9.64 0.21
CA ARG A 69 -6.98 8.40 0.19
C ARG A 69 -6.70 7.60 -1.09
N ALA A 70 -6.45 6.31 -0.93
CA ALA A 70 -6.36 5.34 -2.01
C ALA A 70 -7.68 4.57 -2.20
N GLU A 71 -7.90 4.03 -3.39
CA GLU A 71 -8.97 3.03 -3.56
C GLU A 71 -8.53 1.67 -2.98
N PRO A 72 -9.39 0.95 -2.22
CA PRO A 72 -9.07 -0.35 -1.65
C PRO A 72 -8.57 -1.38 -2.66
N GLU A 73 -9.18 -1.42 -3.85
CA GLU A 73 -8.88 -2.40 -4.89
C GLU A 73 -7.43 -2.31 -5.42
N TRP A 74 -6.75 -1.18 -5.22
CA TRP A 74 -5.35 -1.02 -5.62
C TRP A 74 -4.39 -1.83 -4.74
N LEU A 75 -4.79 -2.20 -3.51
CA LEU A 75 -4.00 -3.07 -2.64
C LEU A 75 -3.76 -4.44 -3.26
N ALA A 76 -4.70 -4.94 -4.07
CA ALA A 76 -4.53 -6.20 -4.80
C ALA A 76 -3.35 -6.13 -5.79
N GLY A 77 -3.08 -4.96 -6.37
CA GLY A 77 -1.89 -4.72 -7.20
C GLY A 77 -0.60 -4.84 -6.39
N LEU A 78 -0.53 -4.17 -5.24
CA LEU A 78 0.64 -4.27 -4.35
C LEU A 78 0.95 -5.74 -3.99
N ARG A 79 -0.09 -6.51 -3.66
CA ARG A 79 0.06 -7.94 -3.39
C ARG A 79 0.53 -8.74 -4.60
N ARG A 80 -0.06 -8.52 -5.78
CA ARG A 80 0.35 -9.20 -7.02
C ARG A 80 1.83 -8.98 -7.33
N HIS A 81 2.33 -7.78 -7.05
CA HIS A 81 3.72 -7.41 -7.26
C HIS A 81 4.66 -7.83 -6.12
N GLY A 82 4.16 -8.54 -5.10
CA GLY A 82 4.99 -9.21 -4.09
C GLY A 82 5.09 -8.47 -2.76
N VAL A 83 4.35 -7.37 -2.55
CA VAL A 83 4.21 -6.77 -1.21
C VAL A 83 3.41 -7.73 -0.34
N THR A 84 4.00 -8.14 0.79
CA THR A 84 3.39 -9.15 1.67
C THR A 84 2.76 -8.55 2.93
N HIS A 85 3.26 -7.38 3.37
CA HIS A 85 2.82 -6.71 4.59
C HIS A 85 2.77 -5.20 4.36
N LEU A 86 1.76 -4.56 4.93
CA LEU A 86 1.60 -3.11 4.93
C LEU A 86 1.57 -2.60 6.37
N ASN A 87 2.49 -1.70 6.70
CA ASN A 87 2.45 -0.94 7.94
C ASN A 87 1.47 0.24 7.77
N LEU A 88 0.69 0.50 8.83
CA LEU A 88 -0.28 1.60 8.88
C LEU A 88 0.13 2.68 9.91
N ALA A 89 1.23 2.49 10.63
CA ALA A 89 1.68 3.44 11.64
C ALA A 89 2.44 4.61 10.97
N ASN A 90 1.69 5.59 10.49
CA ASN A 90 2.21 6.83 9.92
C ASN A 90 1.24 8.01 10.15
N ASN A 91 1.68 9.23 9.84
CA ASN A 91 0.94 10.47 10.10
C ASN A 91 -0.26 10.70 9.17
N HIS A 92 -0.45 9.86 8.14
CA HIS A 92 -1.55 9.96 7.20
C HIS A 92 -2.61 8.85 7.32
N THR A 93 -2.38 7.88 8.19
CA THR A 93 -3.26 6.72 8.38
C THR A 93 -4.70 7.07 8.81
N MET A 94 -4.89 8.23 9.45
CA MET A 94 -6.19 8.73 9.91
C MET A 94 -6.75 9.86 9.05
N ASP A 95 -6.30 10.00 7.81
CA ASP A 95 -6.75 11.08 6.93
C ASP A 95 -8.26 11.05 6.68
N GLN A 96 -8.85 9.85 6.70
CA GLN A 96 -10.31 9.64 6.62
C GLN A 96 -10.92 9.32 8.01
N GLY A 97 -10.28 9.78 9.08
CA GLY A 97 -10.69 9.58 10.46
C GLY A 97 -10.49 8.15 10.96
N ARG A 98 -11.00 7.88 12.17
CA ARG A 98 -10.88 6.56 12.83
C ARG A 98 -11.63 5.45 12.08
N GLU A 99 -12.74 5.79 11.44
CA GLU A 99 -13.48 4.84 10.61
C GLU A 99 -12.69 4.45 9.36
N GLY A 100 -12.10 5.44 8.66
CA GLY A 100 -11.22 5.18 7.53
C GLY A 100 -10.03 4.30 7.90
N LEU A 101 -9.38 4.54 9.03
CA LEU A 101 -8.30 3.67 9.53
C LEU A 101 -8.77 2.23 9.78
N ARG A 102 -9.93 2.05 10.42
CA ARG A 102 -10.48 0.71 10.71
C ARG A 102 -10.81 -0.03 9.43
N ASP A 103 -11.44 0.64 8.47
CA ASP A 103 -11.73 0.05 7.16
C ASP A 103 -10.44 -0.26 6.40
N THR A 104 -9.46 0.67 6.34
CA THR A 104 -8.15 0.39 5.72
C THR A 104 -7.48 -0.84 6.30
N ARG A 105 -7.50 -1.02 7.62
CA ARG A 105 -6.98 -2.25 8.24
C ARG A 105 -7.74 -3.50 7.75
N GLN A 106 -9.06 -3.44 7.59
CA GLN A 106 -9.82 -4.56 7.03
C GLN A 106 -9.48 -4.81 5.57
N GLN A 107 -9.30 -3.76 4.75
CA GLN A 107 -8.92 -3.90 3.34
C GLN A 107 -7.51 -4.51 3.19
N VAL A 108 -6.55 -4.10 4.03
CA VAL A 108 -5.21 -4.70 4.06
C VAL A 108 -5.21 -6.17 4.47
N LEU A 109 -6.12 -6.59 5.36
CA LEU A 109 -6.25 -8.01 5.72
C LEU A 109 -6.98 -8.83 4.65
N ARG A 110 -7.84 -8.19 3.86
CA ARG A 110 -8.63 -8.81 2.81
C ARG A 110 -7.83 -9.05 1.54
N HIS A 111 -6.96 -8.11 1.20
CA HIS A 111 -6.14 -8.15 0.00
C HIS A 111 -4.79 -8.78 0.32
#